data_AF-A0A196MY43-F1
#
_entry.id   AF-A0A196MY43-F1
#
_cell.length_a   1.000
_cell.length_b   1.000
_cell.length_c   1.000
_cell.angle_alpha   90.00
_cell.angle_beta   90.00
_cell.angle_gamma   90.00
#
_symmetry.space_group_name_H-M   'P 1'
#
loop_
_entity.id
_entity.type
_entity.pdbx_description
1 polymer ?
#
loop_
_entity_poly.entity_id
_entity_poly.type
_entity_poly.pdbx_seq_one_letter_code
_entity_poly.pdbx_strand_id
1 'polypeptide(L)'
;MKLKAILAGAAIMAAAAPSLANASVVVVGKCSSVSSSSGCLFLGNINGSQNGLNPNSYKFAQGVYNLYNNFVPSAQPNIKLNYLFDTDTTSGLITGAGKTSGTWSTPGYVIDYMAVKAGSYFSLYKVADLSSGSWSTMDIPHGKNLKDLSHIVFFGSQAVAGVPEPATWGMMIAGVGMAGGALRRRRARQQVRFAAA
;
A
#
# COMPACT_ATOMS: atom_id res chain seq x y z
N MET A 1 -0.38 -81.48 -12.53
CA MET A 1 -1.02 -80.17 -12.27
C MET A 1 -0.07 -79.35 -11.41
N LYS A 2 0.75 -78.48 -12.01
CA LYS A 2 1.76 -77.67 -11.31
C LYS A 2 1.39 -76.20 -11.50
N LEU A 3 0.95 -75.54 -10.42
CA LEU A 3 0.70 -74.10 -10.37
C LEU A 3 1.83 -73.46 -9.55
N LYS A 4 2.63 -72.58 -10.15
CA LYS A 4 3.43 -71.62 -9.39
C LYS A 4 3.28 -70.23 -10.02
N ALA A 5 2.84 -69.32 -9.16
CA ALA A 5 2.33 -68.00 -9.45
C ALA A 5 3.40 -67.02 -9.96
N ILE A 6 2.99 -66.17 -10.89
CA ILE A 6 3.75 -65.02 -11.39
C ILE A 6 3.49 -63.85 -10.44
N LEU A 7 4.53 -63.36 -9.75
CA LEU A 7 4.50 -62.14 -8.96
C LEU A 7 4.69 -60.93 -9.90
N ALA A 8 3.63 -60.18 -10.13
CA ALA A 8 3.71 -58.86 -10.76
C ALA A 8 4.15 -57.83 -9.71
N GLY A 9 5.32 -57.22 -9.94
CA GLY A 9 5.81 -56.10 -9.14
C GLY A 9 5.03 -54.83 -9.47
N ALA A 10 4.31 -54.27 -8.49
CA ALA A 10 3.69 -52.96 -8.60
C ALA A 10 4.75 -51.89 -8.31
N ALA A 11 5.18 -51.16 -9.34
CA ALA A 11 5.98 -49.95 -9.20
C ALA A 11 5.08 -48.83 -8.65
N ILE A 12 5.27 -48.46 -7.39
CA ILE A 12 4.63 -47.28 -6.79
C ILE A 12 5.32 -46.05 -7.39
N MET A 13 4.66 -45.39 -8.33
CA MET A 13 5.08 -44.05 -8.75
C MET A 13 4.80 -43.09 -7.60
N ALA A 14 5.86 -42.65 -6.90
CA ALA A 14 5.79 -41.49 -6.03
C ALA A 14 5.56 -40.26 -6.92
N ALA A 15 4.31 -39.82 -7.03
CA ALA A 15 4.00 -38.51 -7.57
C ALA A 15 4.67 -37.47 -6.66
N ALA A 16 5.66 -36.75 -7.18
CA ALA A 16 6.19 -35.58 -6.52
C ALA A 16 5.03 -34.59 -6.33
N ALA A 17 4.56 -34.42 -5.10
CA ALA A 17 3.62 -33.36 -4.79
C ALA A 17 4.30 -32.03 -5.13
N PRO A 18 3.72 -31.18 -6.00
CA PRO A 18 4.26 -29.85 -6.19
C PRO A 18 4.25 -29.15 -4.82
N SER A 19 5.39 -28.61 -4.41
CA SER A 19 5.48 -27.76 -3.23
C SER A 19 4.64 -26.51 -3.50
N LEU A 20 3.36 -26.56 -3.13
CA LEU A 20 2.49 -25.41 -3.18
C LEU A 20 3.14 -24.31 -2.34
N ALA A 21 3.48 -23.18 -2.96
CA ALA A 21 3.87 -22.00 -2.23
C ALA A 21 2.73 -21.70 -1.24
N ASN A 22 3.06 -21.64 0.06
CA ASN A 22 2.07 -21.44 1.11
C ASN A 22 1.27 -20.17 0.83
N ALA A 23 -0.02 -20.33 0.56
CA ALA A 23 -0.93 -19.22 0.29
C ALA A 23 -1.01 -18.27 1.48
N SER A 24 -1.18 -16.98 1.21
CA SER A 24 -1.36 -16.01 2.29
C SER A 24 -2.70 -16.27 3.01
N VAL A 25 -2.65 -16.51 4.32
CA VAL A 25 -3.84 -16.81 5.13
C VAL A 25 -3.83 -16.00 6.41
N VAL A 26 -5.00 -15.52 6.85
CA VAL A 26 -5.14 -14.81 8.15
C VAL A 26 -4.90 -15.80 9.28
N VAL A 27 -4.05 -15.41 10.24
CA VAL A 27 -3.84 -16.20 11.46
C VAL A 27 -4.98 -15.93 12.43
N VAL A 28 -5.85 -16.92 12.61
CA VAL A 28 -7.04 -16.82 13.47
C VAL A 28 -6.64 -16.46 14.91
N GLY A 29 -7.36 -15.51 15.52
CA GLY A 29 -7.06 -14.99 16.85
C GLY A 29 -5.87 -14.01 16.91
N LYS A 30 -5.21 -13.73 15.80
CA LYS A 30 -4.13 -12.74 15.65
C LYS A 30 -4.49 -11.63 14.65
N CYS A 31 -5.78 -11.43 14.42
CA CYS A 31 -6.34 -10.36 13.63
C CYS A 31 -7.63 -9.91 14.31
N SER A 32 -7.61 -8.72 14.91
CA SER A 32 -8.82 -8.07 15.41
C SER A 32 -9.39 -7.13 14.36
N SER A 33 -8.54 -6.32 13.73
CA SER A 33 -8.80 -5.51 12.54
C SER A 33 -7.46 -5.01 12.01
N VAL A 34 -7.34 -4.79 10.69
CA VAL A 34 -6.19 -4.08 10.12
C VAL A 34 -6.04 -2.65 10.68
N SER A 35 -7.12 -2.06 11.19
CA SER A 35 -7.11 -0.73 11.80
C SER A 35 -6.65 -0.73 13.26
N SER A 36 -6.39 -1.90 13.84
CA SER A 36 -5.82 -2.01 15.18
C SER A 36 -4.33 -1.69 15.17
N SER A 37 -3.76 -1.31 16.32
CA SER A 37 -2.33 -1.00 16.44
C SER A 37 -1.43 -2.19 16.09
N SER A 38 -1.90 -3.42 16.31
CA SER A 38 -1.19 -4.66 15.95
C SER A 38 -1.50 -5.17 14.54
N GLY A 39 -2.39 -4.49 13.81
CA GLY A 39 -2.83 -4.89 12.49
C GLY A 39 -3.45 -6.31 12.46
N CYS A 40 -3.29 -6.97 11.31
CA CYS A 40 -3.67 -8.36 11.14
C CYS A 40 -2.49 -9.21 10.67
N LEU A 41 -2.24 -10.31 11.38
CA LEU A 41 -1.17 -11.24 11.06
C LEU A 41 -1.62 -12.24 9.98
N PHE A 42 -0.75 -12.43 8.99
CA PHE A 42 -0.90 -13.42 7.94
C PHE A 42 0.28 -14.38 7.94
N LEU A 43 0.01 -15.65 7.71
CA LEU A 43 1.00 -16.63 7.31
C LEU A 43 1.17 -16.56 5.79
N GLY A 44 2.40 -16.63 5.29
CA GLY A 44 2.70 -16.61 3.85
C GLY A 44 3.48 -15.38 3.44
N ASN A 45 3.47 -15.10 2.13
CA ASN A 45 4.16 -13.95 1.54
C ASN A 45 3.18 -12.95 0.92
N ILE A 46 3.66 -11.73 0.67
CA ILE A 46 2.92 -10.68 -0.03
C ILE A 46 3.83 -9.94 -1.01
N ASN A 47 3.35 -9.63 -2.20
CA ASN A 47 4.11 -8.90 -3.22
C ASN A 47 3.19 -8.00 -4.06
N GLY A 48 3.79 -7.19 -4.95
CA GLY A 48 3.10 -6.27 -5.84
C GLY A 48 2.33 -6.90 -7.01
N SER A 49 2.22 -8.23 -7.09
CA SER A 49 1.51 -8.89 -8.19
C SER A 49 0.01 -8.56 -8.15
N GLN A 50 -0.57 -8.16 -9.29
CA GLN A 50 -2.00 -7.90 -9.41
C GLN A 50 -2.82 -9.17 -9.70
N ASN A 51 -2.16 -10.30 -9.95
CA ASN A 51 -2.82 -11.57 -10.26
C ASN A 51 -3.47 -12.15 -9.00
N GLY A 52 -4.79 -12.05 -8.87
CA GLY A 52 -5.54 -12.58 -7.72
C GLY A 52 -5.50 -14.09 -7.53
N LEU A 53 -4.95 -14.86 -8.49
CA LEU A 53 -4.70 -16.29 -8.35
C LEU A 53 -3.30 -16.59 -7.80
N ASN A 54 -2.40 -15.60 -7.78
CA ASN A 54 -1.09 -15.75 -7.17
C ASN A 54 -1.27 -15.75 -5.65
N PRO A 55 -0.93 -16.84 -4.93
CA PRO A 55 -1.16 -16.94 -3.48
C PRO A 55 -0.38 -15.91 -2.65
N ASN A 56 0.68 -15.33 -3.24
CA ASN A 56 1.51 -14.29 -2.64
C ASN A 56 1.15 -12.88 -3.13
N SER A 57 0.13 -12.71 -3.97
CA SER A 57 -0.29 -11.38 -4.41
C SER A 57 -0.98 -10.60 -3.31
N TYR A 58 -0.81 -9.28 -3.33
CA TYR A 58 -1.61 -8.40 -2.47
C TYR A 58 -3.11 -8.52 -2.76
N LYS A 59 -3.52 -8.87 -3.99
CA LYS A 59 -4.93 -9.11 -4.35
C LYS A 59 -5.49 -10.37 -3.69
N PHE A 60 -4.70 -11.43 -3.59
CA PHE A 60 -5.09 -12.63 -2.87
C PHE A 60 -5.22 -12.33 -1.37
N ALA A 61 -4.22 -11.67 -0.76
CA ALA A 61 -4.27 -11.27 0.65
C ALA A 61 -5.48 -10.36 0.97
N GLN A 62 -5.82 -9.42 0.08
CA GLN A 62 -7.03 -8.59 0.18
C GLN A 62 -8.30 -9.46 0.20
N GLY A 63 -8.40 -10.43 -0.72
CA GLY A 63 -9.53 -11.35 -0.80
C GLY A 63 -9.68 -12.19 0.47
N VAL A 64 -8.57 -12.72 0.99
CA VAL A 64 -8.53 -13.50 2.24
C VAL A 64 -8.97 -12.65 3.44
N TYR A 65 -8.51 -11.40 3.54
CA TYR A 65 -8.95 -10.51 4.61
C TYR A 65 -10.44 -10.20 4.53
N ASN A 66 -10.95 -9.86 3.35
CA ASN A 66 -12.36 -9.52 3.18
C ASN A 66 -13.26 -10.73 3.42
N LEU A 67 -12.81 -11.92 3.02
CA LEU A 67 -13.49 -13.17 3.37
C LEU A 67 -13.48 -13.39 4.88
N TYR A 68 -12.33 -13.20 5.55
CA TYR A 68 -12.23 -13.28 7.01
C TYR A 68 -13.18 -12.29 7.70
N ASN A 69 -13.23 -11.04 7.25
CA ASN A 69 -14.12 -10.02 7.80
C ASN A 69 -15.62 -10.36 7.60
N ASN A 70 -15.98 -11.10 6.54
CA ASN A 70 -17.35 -11.59 6.38
C ASN A 70 -17.73 -12.64 7.44
N PHE A 71 -16.77 -13.43 7.93
CA PHE A 71 -16.97 -14.39 9.02
C PHE A 71 -16.75 -13.79 10.41
N VAL A 72 -15.95 -12.73 10.52
CA VAL A 72 -15.63 -12.00 11.74
C VAL A 72 -15.93 -10.51 11.54
N PRO A 73 -17.20 -10.09 11.57
CA PRO A 73 -17.59 -8.71 11.24
C PRO A 73 -17.12 -7.67 12.26
N SER A 74 -16.47 -8.06 13.36
CA SER A 74 -15.78 -7.10 14.24
C SER A 74 -14.48 -6.58 13.62
N ALA A 75 -13.96 -7.20 12.55
CA ALA A 75 -12.72 -6.81 11.90
C ALA A 75 -12.83 -5.61 10.94
N GLN A 76 -14.04 -5.12 10.70
CA GLN A 76 -14.38 -4.08 9.72
C GLN A 76 -13.36 -2.92 9.64
N PRO A 77 -13.25 -2.26 8.46
CA PRO A 77 -14.02 -2.50 7.24
C PRO A 77 -13.36 -3.53 6.30
N ASN A 78 -14.11 -4.01 5.31
CA ASN A 78 -13.49 -4.60 4.12
C ASN A 78 -12.50 -3.60 3.50
N ILE A 79 -11.39 -4.12 2.98
CA ILE A 79 -10.30 -3.31 2.45
C ILE A 79 -10.17 -3.43 0.93
N LYS A 80 -9.61 -2.37 0.35
CA LYS A 80 -9.14 -2.32 -1.03
C LYS A 80 -7.69 -1.88 -1.02
N LEU A 81 -6.80 -2.77 -1.40
CA LEU A 81 -5.37 -2.50 -1.51
C LEU A 81 -5.07 -1.95 -2.90
N ASN A 82 -4.52 -0.73 -2.94
CA ASN A 82 -3.99 -0.10 -4.15
C ASN A 82 -2.47 -0.07 -4.08
N TYR A 83 -1.82 -1.02 -4.76
CA TYR A 83 -0.36 -1.17 -4.72
C TYR A 83 0.34 0.08 -5.27
N LEU A 84 1.36 0.53 -4.54
CA LEU A 84 2.26 1.60 -4.98
C LEU A 84 3.63 1.00 -5.33
N PHE A 85 4.36 0.54 -4.33
CA PHE A 85 5.71 -0.01 -4.46
C PHE A 85 6.03 -0.93 -3.28
N ASP A 86 7.13 -1.66 -3.39
CA ASP A 86 7.70 -2.48 -2.33
C ASP A 86 9.21 -2.24 -2.20
N THR A 87 9.77 -2.62 -1.06
CA THR A 87 11.18 -2.39 -0.77
C THR A 87 12.13 -3.36 -1.48
N ASP A 88 11.63 -4.43 -2.12
CA ASP A 88 12.44 -5.35 -2.90
C ASP A 88 12.77 -4.77 -4.29
N THR A 89 11.82 -4.04 -4.86
CA THR A 89 11.95 -3.40 -6.18
C THR A 89 12.34 -1.92 -6.10
N THR A 90 11.99 -1.25 -5.00
CA THR A 90 12.23 0.18 -4.80
C THR A 90 13.04 0.42 -3.53
N SER A 91 14.33 0.70 -3.70
CA SER A 91 15.24 0.97 -2.58
C SER A 91 15.09 2.41 -2.05
N GLY A 92 15.60 2.66 -0.83
CA GLY A 92 15.64 4.01 -0.23
C GLY A 92 14.35 4.47 0.44
N LEU A 93 13.29 3.65 0.45
CA LEU A 93 12.01 3.98 1.09
C LEU A 93 12.03 3.83 2.62
N ILE A 94 13.01 3.08 3.15
CA ILE A 94 13.07 2.71 4.56
C ILE A 94 14.46 2.92 5.16
N THR A 95 14.50 3.17 6.46
CA THR A 95 15.68 2.98 7.30
C THR A 95 15.59 1.64 8.02
N GLY A 96 16.71 1.08 8.46
CA GLY A 96 16.70 -0.18 9.23
C GLY A 96 16.48 -1.44 8.39
N ALA A 97 16.81 -1.44 7.09
CA ALA A 97 16.78 -2.68 6.29
C ALA A 97 17.64 -3.78 6.94
N GLY A 98 17.11 -5.00 7.01
CA GLY A 98 17.74 -6.11 7.73
C GLY A 98 17.80 -5.92 9.26
N LYS A 99 16.97 -5.03 9.82
CA LYS A 99 16.74 -4.87 11.26
C LYS A 99 15.28 -5.20 11.59
N THR A 100 14.92 -5.10 12.86
CA THR A 100 13.60 -5.44 13.41
C THR A 100 12.67 -4.22 13.55
N SER A 101 13.20 -3.02 13.31
CA SER A 101 12.45 -1.78 13.29
C SER A 101 13.18 -0.71 12.48
N GLY A 102 12.42 0.31 12.09
CA GLY A 102 12.94 1.46 11.37
C GLY A 102 11.83 2.46 11.05
N THR A 103 12.16 3.37 10.14
CA THR A 103 11.22 4.35 9.59
C THR A 103 11.04 4.15 8.10
N TRP A 104 9.97 4.73 7.55
CA TRP A 104 9.70 4.78 6.13
C TRP A 104 9.33 6.20 5.71
N SER A 105 9.61 6.53 4.44
CA SER A 105 9.30 7.83 3.84
C SER A 105 8.97 7.64 2.35
N THR A 106 7.85 8.19 1.92
CA THR A 106 7.31 8.04 0.57
C THR A 106 6.95 9.41 -0.02
N PRO A 107 7.95 10.23 -0.42
CA PRO A 107 7.68 11.54 -0.99
C PRO A 107 6.75 11.46 -2.20
N GLY A 108 5.71 12.29 -2.23
CA GLY A 108 4.73 12.31 -3.32
C GLY A 108 3.64 11.24 -3.25
N TYR A 109 3.61 10.42 -2.19
CA TYR A 109 2.59 9.41 -1.97
C TYR A 109 2.08 9.43 -0.53
N VAL A 110 0.81 9.10 -0.36
CA VAL A 110 0.18 8.86 0.95
C VAL A 110 -0.13 7.37 1.08
N ILE A 111 0.14 6.83 2.27
CA ILE A 111 0.02 5.40 2.58
C ILE A 111 -1.22 5.16 3.43
N ASP A 112 -2.14 4.38 2.87
CA ASP A 112 -3.38 3.97 3.52
C ASP A 112 -3.14 2.66 4.29
N TYR A 113 -2.40 1.74 3.66
CA TYR A 113 -2.04 0.44 4.24
C TYR A 113 -0.58 0.09 3.99
N MET A 114 -0.01 -0.66 4.91
CA MET A 114 1.36 -1.16 4.83
C MET A 114 1.41 -2.62 5.28
N ALA A 115 2.10 -3.46 4.52
CA ALA A 115 2.37 -4.84 4.90
C ALA A 115 3.85 -5.01 5.24
N VAL A 116 4.15 -5.39 6.48
CA VAL A 116 5.51 -5.64 6.96
C VAL A 116 5.78 -7.14 6.96
N LYS A 117 6.76 -7.59 6.18
CA LYS A 117 7.11 -9.01 6.04
C LYS A 117 8.35 -9.37 6.85
N ALA A 118 8.27 -10.47 7.61
CA ALA A 118 9.44 -11.10 8.22
C ALA A 118 9.25 -12.63 8.35
N GLY A 119 10.30 -13.42 8.10
CA GLY A 119 10.25 -14.88 8.23
C GLY A 119 9.17 -15.54 7.38
N SER A 120 8.20 -16.22 8.01
CA SER A 120 7.06 -16.87 7.32
C SER A 120 5.76 -16.08 7.37
N TYR A 121 5.76 -14.87 7.95
CA TYR A 121 4.56 -14.08 8.19
C TYR A 121 4.68 -12.67 7.63
N PHE A 122 3.55 -12.00 7.46
CA PHE A 122 3.49 -10.54 7.36
C PHE A 122 2.36 -10.01 8.22
N SER A 123 2.52 -8.78 8.71
CA SER A 123 1.44 -8.05 9.36
C SER A 123 0.96 -6.93 8.45
N LEU A 124 -0.36 -6.84 8.25
CA LEU A 124 -1.01 -5.80 7.46
C LEU A 124 -1.66 -4.78 8.38
N TYR A 125 -1.29 -3.51 8.21
CA TYR A 125 -1.75 -2.39 9.02
C TYR A 125 -2.45 -1.36 8.14
N LYS A 126 -3.49 -0.74 8.69
CA LYS A 126 -3.95 0.57 8.25
C LYS A 126 -3.07 1.64 8.89
N VAL A 127 -2.57 2.56 8.09
CA VAL A 127 -1.67 3.63 8.55
C VAL A 127 -2.49 4.87 8.89
N ALA A 128 -2.69 5.81 7.96
CA ALA A 128 -3.63 6.95 8.03
C ALA A 128 -3.26 8.00 6.97
N ASP A 129 -3.22 7.62 5.70
CA ASP A 129 -2.89 8.50 4.55
C ASP A 129 -1.62 9.36 4.80
N LEU A 130 -0.59 8.75 5.40
CA LEU A 130 0.66 9.42 5.78
C LEU A 130 1.75 9.18 4.74
N SER A 131 2.68 10.13 4.58
CA SER A 131 3.85 9.99 3.70
C SER A 131 5.12 9.56 4.43
N SER A 132 5.09 9.39 5.75
CA SER A 132 6.19 8.84 6.54
C SER A 132 5.68 8.22 7.84
N GLY A 133 6.49 7.35 8.43
CA GLY A 133 6.15 6.71 9.70
C GLY A 133 7.21 5.71 10.16
N SER A 134 6.82 4.87 11.11
CA SER A 134 7.66 3.81 11.66
C SER A 134 7.12 2.43 11.29
N TRP A 135 8.01 1.44 11.28
CA TRP A 135 7.67 0.03 11.09
C TRP A 135 8.43 -0.82 12.09
N SER A 136 7.89 -2.00 12.42
CA SER A 136 8.56 -2.99 13.26
C SER A 136 8.06 -4.40 12.95
N THR A 137 8.88 -5.41 13.23
CA THR A 137 8.53 -6.83 13.15
C THR A 137 8.05 -7.42 14.48
N MET A 138 7.80 -6.59 15.51
CA MET A 138 7.38 -7.07 16.83
C MET A 138 6.02 -7.79 16.83
N ASP A 139 5.08 -7.40 15.96
CA ASP A 139 3.78 -8.09 15.85
C ASP A 139 3.88 -9.45 15.13
N ILE A 140 5.07 -9.78 14.60
CA ILE A 140 5.33 -11.05 13.93
C ILE A 140 5.86 -12.07 14.95
N PRO A 141 5.33 -13.32 14.95
CA PRO A 141 5.84 -14.37 15.82
C PRO A 141 7.34 -14.61 15.66
N HIS A 142 8.09 -14.44 16.75
CA HIS A 142 9.56 -14.47 16.74
C HIS A 142 10.18 -15.62 17.55
N GLY A 143 9.41 -16.40 18.30
CA GLY A 143 9.98 -17.42 19.18
C GLY A 143 11.02 -16.79 20.13
N LYS A 144 12.26 -17.28 20.13
CA LYS A 144 13.36 -16.73 20.96
C LYS A 144 14.04 -15.49 20.37
N ASN A 145 13.96 -15.25 19.07
CA ASN A 145 14.71 -14.20 18.38
C ASN A 145 13.82 -13.44 17.39
N LEU A 146 13.79 -12.11 17.51
CA LEU A 146 13.12 -11.24 16.56
C LEU A 146 13.56 -11.55 15.13
N LYS A 147 12.61 -11.39 14.19
CA LYS A 147 12.85 -11.65 12.78
C LYS A 147 13.19 -10.34 12.08
N ASP A 148 14.29 -10.35 11.34
CA ASP A 148 14.67 -9.21 10.52
C ASP A 148 13.65 -8.99 9.41
N LEU A 149 13.49 -7.73 9.03
CA LEU A 149 12.63 -7.34 7.92
C LEU A 149 13.09 -8.03 6.63
N SER A 150 12.14 -8.70 5.96
CA SER A 150 12.32 -9.16 4.59
C SER A 150 12.05 -8.02 3.63
N HIS A 151 10.82 -7.49 3.64
CA HIS A 151 10.41 -6.36 2.81
C HIS A 151 9.14 -5.72 3.34
N ILE A 152 8.81 -4.55 2.81
CA ILE A 152 7.55 -3.84 3.08
C ILE A 152 6.85 -3.58 1.76
N VAL A 153 5.53 -3.79 1.73
CA VAL A 153 4.67 -3.41 0.60
C VAL A 153 3.79 -2.26 1.03
N PHE A 154 3.78 -1.20 0.22
CA PHE A 154 3.02 0.02 0.48
C PHE A 154 1.80 0.11 -0.42
N PHE A 155 0.68 0.52 0.16
CA PHE A 155 -0.58 0.73 -0.53
C PHE A 155 -1.14 2.11 -0.22
N GLY A 156 -1.68 2.77 -1.24
CA GLY A 156 -2.29 4.08 -1.06
C GLY A 156 -2.46 4.81 -2.38
N SER A 157 -2.21 6.10 -2.37
CA SER A 157 -2.41 6.96 -3.54
C SER A 157 -1.32 8.01 -3.69
N GLN A 158 -1.25 8.63 -4.87
CA GLN A 158 -0.37 9.76 -5.09
C GLN A 158 -0.85 10.94 -4.22
N ALA A 159 0.08 11.56 -3.50
CA ALA A 159 -0.21 12.77 -2.74
C ALA A 159 -0.57 13.86 -3.76
N VAL A 160 -1.85 14.25 -3.79
CA VAL A 160 -2.29 15.40 -4.57
C VAL A 160 -1.73 16.64 -3.87
N ALA A 161 -0.55 17.09 -4.31
CA ALA A 161 -0.09 18.42 -3.98
C ALA A 161 -1.14 19.38 -4.53
N GLY A 162 -1.90 20.03 -3.64
CA GLY A 162 -2.78 21.10 -4.05
C GLY A 162 -1.94 22.11 -4.82
N VAL A 163 -2.12 22.15 -6.15
CA VAL A 163 -1.52 23.18 -6.97
C VAL A 163 -2.01 24.52 -6.38
N PRO A 164 -1.16 25.55 -6.25
CA PRO A 164 -1.57 26.88 -5.81
C PRO A 164 -2.52 27.58 -6.82
N GLU A 165 -3.67 26.98 -7.09
CA GLU A 165 -4.71 27.52 -7.94
C GLU A 165 -5.70 28.45 -7.19
N PRO A 166 -5.34 29.04 -6.03
CA PRO A 166 -5.94 30.33 -5.65
C PRO A 166 -5.05 31.54 -6.02
N ALA A 167 -3.72 31.36 -6.01
CA ALA A 167 -2.78 32.47 -6.18
C ALA A 167 -2.68 32.93 -7.64
N THR A 168 -2.68 32.00 -8.59
CA THR A 168 -2.61 32.33 -10.03
C THR A 168 -3.82 33.13 -10.48
N TRP A 169 -5.02 32.72 -10.08
CA TRP A 169 -6.26 33.46 -10.35
C TRP A 169 -6.25 34.82 -9.67
N GLY A 170 -5.80 34.88 -8.41
CA GLY A 170 -5.61 36.14 -7.69
C GLY A 170 -4.67 37.12 -8.43
N MET A 171 -3.55 36.63 -8.96
CA MET A 171 -2.59 37.44 -9.71
C MET A 171 -3.14 37.89 -11.09
N MET A 172 -3.91 37.04 -11.77
CA MET A 172 -4.57 37.43 -13.04
C MET A 172 -5.64 38.51 -12.80
N ILE A 173 -6.49 38.34 -11.78
CA ILE A 173 -7.51 39.32 -11.42
C ILE A 173 -6.87 40.63 -10.95
N ALA A 174 -5.82 40.55 -10.11
CA ALA A 174 -5.09 41.72 -9.65
C ALA A 174 -4.42 42.46 -10.83
N GLY A 175 -3.79 41.74 -11.76
CA GLY A 175 -3.19 42.32 -12.95
C GLY A 175 -4.19 43.07 -13.83
N VAL A 176 -5.34 42.46 -14.12
CA VAL A 176 -6.41 43.08 -14.92
C VAL A 176 -7.05 44.25 -14.17
N GLY A 177 -7.29 44.10 -12.86
CA GLY A 177 -7.84 45.15 -12.01
C GLY A 177 -6.94 46.38 -11.94
N MET A 178 -5.62 46.20 -11.77
CA MET A 178 -4.65 47.29 -11.79
C MET A 178 -4.58 47.98 -13.15
N ALA A 179 -4.55 47.21 -14.26
CA ALA A 179 -4.54 47.77 -15.61
C ALA A 179 -5.81 48.60 -15.89
N GLY A 180 -6.98 48.07 -15.56
CA GLY A 180 -8.26 48.77 -15.69
C GLY A 180 -8.34 50.04 -14.83
N GLY A 181 -7.87 49.97 -13.58
CA GLY A 181 -7.80 51.11 -12.67
C GLY A 181 -6.90 52.24 -13.18
N ALA A 182 -5.73 51.89 -13.72
CA ALA A 182 -4.79 52.84 -14.31
C ALA A 182 -5.39 53.58 -15.52
N LEU A 183 -6.11 52.85 -16.40
CA LEU A 183 -6.77 53.42 -17.57
C LEU A 183 -7.91 54.38 -17.17
N ARG A 184 -8.73 54.03 -16.17
CA ARG A 184 -9.81 54.90 -15.67
C ARG A 184 -9.27 56.19 -15.06
N ARG A 185 -8.16 56.13 -14.30
CA ARG A 185 -7.53 57.32 -13.71
C ARG A 185 -7.02 58.32 -14.75
N ARG A 186 -6.53 57.84 -15.90
CA ARG A 186 -6.03 58.72 -16.99
C ARG A 186 -7.15 59.46 -17.70
N ARG A 187 -8.27 58.79 -18.03
CA ARG A 187 -9.40 59.42 -18.72
C ARG A 187 -10.05 60.55 -17.91
N ALA A 188 -10.14 60.41 -16.59
CA ALA A 188 -10.69 61.45 -15.72
C ALA A 188 -9.90 62.78 -15.74
N ARG A 189 -8.65 62.77 -16.24
CA ARG A 189 -7.80 63.96 -16.34
C ARG A 189 -7.75 64.58 -17.74
N GLN A 190 -8.36 63.96 -18.75
CA GLN A 190 -8.42 64.51 -20.10
C GLN A 190 -9.58 65.51 -20.20
N GLN A 191 -9.27 66.80 -20.02
CA GLN A 191 -10.17 67.91 -20.33
C GLN A 191 -10.28 68.02 -21.86
N VAL A 192 -11.45 67.69 -22.40
CA VAL A 192 -11.71 67.81 -23.84
C VAL A 192 -11.88 69.30 -24.16
N ARG A 193 -10.89 69.90 -24.83
CA ARG A 193 -11.00 71.26 -25.36
C ARG A 193 -11.69 71.21 -26.71
N PHE A 194 -12.90 71.74 -26.79
CA PHE A 194 -13.58 71.98 -28.05
C PHE A 194 -13.09 73.30 -28.64
N ALA A 195 -12.63 73.29 -29.88
CA ALA A 195 -12.40 74.50 -30.66
C ALA A 195 -13.75 74.92 -31.25
N ALA A 196 -14.24 76.10 -30.88
CA ALA A 196 -15.38 76.74 -31.55
C ALA A 196 -14.86 77.46 -32.79
N ALA A 197 -15.57 77.26 -33.91
CA ALA A 197 -15.33 77.91 -35.20
C ALA A 197 -16.10 79.24 -35.29
#